data_AF-A0A968MWW6-F1
#
_entry.id   AF-A0A968MWW6-F1
#
_cell.length_a   1.000
_cell.length_b   1.000
_cell.length_c   1.000
_cell.angle_alpha   90.00
_cell.angle_beta   90.00
_cell.angle_gamma   90.00
#
_symmetry.space_group_name_H-M   'P 1'
#
loop_
_entity.id
_entity.type
_entity.pdbx_description
1 polymer ?
#
loop_
_entity_poly.entity_id
_entity_poly.type
_entity_poly.pdbx_seq_one_letter_code
_entity_poly.pdbx_strand_id
1 'polypeptide(L)'
;MLDANPEMYTCEWASFTTRNFPENGNAKSGQVVKICMSDVEDQSPVEDYLWMRQDYEDLFARSELKLIADYAPLGYPEEPFDWKSELTVPPWFIYVLKPIK
;
A
#
# COMPACT_ATOMS: atom_id res chain seq x y z
N MET A 1 12.69 -1.06 -1.37
CA MET A 1 11.53 -1.83 -0.90
C MET A 1 10.28 -1.15 -1.44
N LEU A 2 9.36 -1.92 -2.01
CA LEU A 2 8.04 -1.45 -2.47
C LEU A 2 7.01 -2.08 -1.54
N ASP A 3 6.07 -1.28 -1.05
CA ASP A 3 5.00 -1.80 -0.20
C ASP A 3 3.72 -0.97 -0.31
N ALA A 4 2.60 -1.50 0.15
CA ALA A 4 1.31 -0.84 0.13
C ALA A 4 1.24 0.34 1.12
N ASN A 5 0.58 1.42 0.71
CA ASN A 5 0.11 2.43 1.66
C ASN A 5 -1.02 1.83 2.51
N PRO A 6 -1.09 2.05 3.84
CA PRO A 6 -2.28 1.71 4.65
C PRO A 6 -3.63 2.01 4.01
N GLU A 7 -3.73 3.14 3.30
CA GLU A 7 -4.97 3.55 2.63
C GLU A 7 -5.37 2.62 1.48
N MET A 8 -4.45 1.78 0.96
CA MET A 8 -4.72 0.69 0.02
C MET A 8 -5.92 -0.15 0.44
N TYR A 9 -6.09 -0.34 1.75
CA TYR A 9 -7.11 -1.20 2.33
C TYR A 9 -8.42 -0.49 2.66
N THR A 10 -8.51 0.83 2.43
CA THR A 10 -9.71 1.63 2.74
C THR A 10 -10.24 2.45 1.57
N CYS A 11 -9.53 2.47 0.45
CA CYS A 11 -9.91 3.18 -0.77
C CYS A 11 -10.29 2.21 -1.90
N GLU A 12 -10.74 2.78 -3.02
CA GLU A 12 -11.04 2.05 -4.24
C GLU A 12 -10.04 2.45 -5.32
N TRP A 13 -9.60 1.47 -6.09
CA TRP A 13 -8.47 1.60 -7.02
C TRP A 13 -8.89 1.14 -8.41
N ALA A 14 -8.14 1.51 -9.44
CA ALA A 14 -8.40 1.10 -10.81
C ALA A 14 -8.44 -0.45 -10.94
N SER A 15 -7.51 -1.14 -10.27
CA SER A 15 -7.35 -2.61 -10.32
C SER A 15 -7.69 -3.33 -9.00
N PHE A 16 -8.10 -2.61 -7.96
CA PHE A 16 -8.43 -3.21 -6.66
C PHE A 16 -9.69 -2.65 -6.04
N THR A 17 -10.37 -3.47 -5.23
CA THR A 17 -11.53 -3.07 -4.44
C THR A 17 -11.44 -3.59 -3.01
N THR A 18 -11.87 -2.74 -2.08
CA THR A 18 -11.96 -3.02 -0.64
C THR A 18 -13.40 -2.98 -0.15
N ARG A 19 -14.37 -2.72 -1.05
CA ARG A 19 -15.80 -2.57 -0.76
C ARG A 19 -16.41 -3.68 0.10
N ASN A 20 -15.92 -4.91 -0.05
CA ASN A 20 -16.42 -6.06 0.70
C ASN A 20 -15.81 -6.19 2.11
N PHE A 21 -14.88 -5.32 2.48
CA PHE A 21 -14.10 -5.38 3.72
C PHE A 21 -14.12 -4.05 4.50
N PRO A 22 -15.31 -3.51 4.84
CA PRO A 22 -15.40 -2.25 5.60
C PRO A 22 -14.69 -2.29 6.96
N GLU A 23 -14.46 -3.48 7.51
CA GLU A 23 -13.71 -3.70 8.74
C GLU A 23 -12.25 -3.24 8.66
N ASN A 24 -11.65 -3.20 7.46
CA ASN A 24 -10.27 -2.71 7.26
C ASN A 24 -10.08 -1.30 7.82
N GLY A 25 -11.11 -0.45 7.77
CA GLY A 25 -11.06 0.92 8.31
C GLY A 25 -10.84 1.01 9.82
N ASN A 26 -11.02 -0.11 10.55
CA ASN A 26 -10.76 -0.21 11.99
C ASN A 26 -9.48 -1.00 12.30
N ALA A 27 -8.79 -1.52 11.29
CA ALA A 27 -7.60 -2.33 11.47
C ALA A 27 -6.45 -1.47 12.03
N LYS A 28 -5.65 -2.10 12.88
CA LYS A 28 -4.42 -1.53 13.46
C LYS A 28 -3.21 -2.19 12.83
N SER A 29 -2.06 -1.57 13.02
CA SER A 29 -0.80 -2.17 12.57
C SER A 29 -0.64 -3.60 13.11
N GLY A 30 -0.16 -4.49 12.25
CA GLY A 30 0.01 -5.92 12.48
C GLY A 30 -1.28 -6.75 12.36
N GLN A 31 -2.43 -6.15 12.08
CA GLN A 31 -3.68 -6.88 11.86
C GLN A 31 -3.87 -7.24 10.38
N VAL A 32 -4.60 -8.33 10.14
CA VAL A 32 -4.93 -8.78 8.79
C VAL A 32 -5.96 -7.84 8.16
N VAL A 33 -5.70 -7.44 6.93
CA VAL A 33 -6.59 -6.68 6.05
C VAL A 33 -6.81 -7.44 4.76
N LYS A 34 -7.91 -7.15 4.07
CA LYS A 34 -8.31 -7.87 2.86
C LYS A 34 -8.55 -6.95 1.69
N ILE A 35 -8.20 -7.40 0.49
CA ILE A 35 -8.45 -6.67 -0.76
C ILE A 35 -8.67 -7.67 -1.90
N CYS A 36 -9.43 -7.28 -2.91
CA CYS A 36 -9.61 -8.08 -4.12
C CYS A 36 -9.01 -7.35 -5.33
N MET A 37 -8.33 -8.09 -6.21
CA MET A 37 -8.00 -7.62 -7.55
C MET A 37 -9.26 -7.66 -8.42
N SER A 38 -9.61 -6.55 -9.08
CA SER A 38 -10.84 -6.45 -9.88
C SER A 38 -10.64 -6.61 -11.39
N ASP A 39 -9.39 -6.65 -11.85
CA ASP A 39 -8.99 -6.68 -13.25
C ASP A 39 -8.48 -8.05 -13.72
N VAL A 40 -8.63 -9.09 -12.89
CA VAL A 40 -8.25 -10.48 -13.18
C VAL A 40 -9.44 -11.42 -13.01
N GLU A 41 -9.34 -12.64 -13.58
CA GLU A 41 -10.39 -13.66 -13.52
C GLU A 41 -10.64 -14.17 -12.08
N ASP A 42 -9.56 -14.45 -11.34
CA ASP A 42 -9.65 -14.85 -9.94
C ASP A 42 -9.69 -13.62 -9.04
N GLN A 43 -10.88 -13.30 -8.53
CA GLN A 43 -11.11 -12.18 -7.63
C GLN A 43 -11.18 -12.61 -6.16
N SER A 44 -10.59 -13.76 -5.82
CA SER A 44 -10.51 -14.22 -4.44
C SER A 44 -9.83 -13.17 -3.55
N PRO A 45 -10.29 -13.00 -2.29
CA PRO A 45 -9.66 -12.05 -1.38
C PRO A 45 -8.20 -12.39 -1.11
N VAL A 46 -7.33 -11.39 -1.23
CA VAL A 46 -5.94 -11.44 -0.79
C VAL A 46 -5.86 -10.90 0.64
N GLU A 47 -5.19 -11.64 1.51
CA GLU A 47 -4.89 -11.21 2.87
C GLU A 47 -3.50 -10.56 2.91
N ASP A 48 -3.39 -9.45 3.64
CA ASP A 48 -2.11 -8.80 3.97
C ASP A 48 -2.09 -8.36 5.44
N TYR A 49 -0.91 -8.02 5.96
CA TYR A 49 -0.73 -7.42 7.27
C TYR A 49 -0.57 -5.90 7.15
N LEU A 50 -1.50 -5.16 7.73
CA LEU A 50 -1.44 -3.71 7.73
C LEU A 50 -0.21 -3.24 8.50
N TRP A 51 0.72 -2.53 7.86
CA TRP A 51 1.83 -1.87 8.54
C TRP A 51 1.75 -0.36 8.37
N MET A 52 1.92 0.36 9.48
CA MET A 52 2.03 1.81 9.46
C MET A 52 3.47 2.23 9.16
N ARG A 53 3.69 3.48 8.77
CA ARG A 53 5.03 4.02 8.46
C ARG A 53 6.08 3.69 9.53
N GLN A 54 5.71 3.78 10.81
CA GLN A 54 6.61 3.50 11.92
C GLN A 54 7.12 2.05 11.92
N ASP A 55 6.30 1.08 11.52
CA ASP A 55 6.70 -0.33 11.49
C ASP A 55 7.82 -0.57 10.47
N TYR A 56 7.75 0.11 9.32
CA TYR A 56 8.80 0.09 8.31
C TYR A 56 10.09 0.78 8.80
N GLU A 57 9.97 1.95 9.43
CA GLU A 57 11.13 2.66 9.98
C GLU A 57 11.83 1.84 11.07
N ASP A 58 11.07 1.20 11.95
CA ASP A 58 11.55 0.25 12.94
C ASP A 58 12.24 -0.96 12.31
N LEU A 59 11.65 -1.54 11.25
CA LEU A 59 12.25 -2.63 10.49
C LEU A 59 13.59 -2.21 9.91
N PHE A 60 13.67 -1.07 9.25
CA PHE A 60 14.91 -0.58 8.63
C PHE A 60 16.02 -0.42 9.67
N ALA A 61 15.70 0.20 10.81
CA ALA A 61 16.65 0.38 11.90
C ALA A 61 17.17 -0.96 12.44
N ARG A 62 16.28 -1.93 12.67
CA ARG A 62 16.63 -3.28 13.14
C ARG A 62 17.45 -4.07 12.12
N SER A 63 17.27 -3.78 10.83
CA SER A 63 18.01 -4.39 9.72
C SER A 63 19.32 -3.66 9.38
N GLU A 64 19.76 -2.68 10.18
CA GLU A 64 20.94 -1.85 9.89
C GLU A 64 20.87 -1.17 8.51
N LEU A 65 19.65 -0.78 8.08
CA LEU A 65 19.38 -0.06 6.84
C LEU A 65 19.03 1.40 7.14
N LYS A 66 19.61 2.32 6.36
CA LYS A 66 19.28 3.74 6.39
C LYS A 66 18.33 4.07 5.24
N LEU A 67 17.20 4.70 5.58
CA LEU A 67 16.31 5.32 4.59
C LEU A 67 17.01 6.51 3.93
N ILE A 68 17.04 6.51 2.61
CA ILE A 68 17.66 7.56 1.78
C ILE A 68 16.61 8.43 1.13
N ALA A 69 15.54 7.81 0.63
CA ALA A 69 14.40 8.50 0.08
C ALA A 69 13.16 7.61 0.22
N ASP A 70 12.01 8.24 0.37
CA ASP A 70 10.70 7.63 0.19
C ASP A 70 9.95 8.34 -0.93
N TYR A 71 9.27 7.56 -1.76
CA TYR A 71 8.42 8.06 -2.82
C TYR A 71 7.01 7.49 -2.66
N ALA A 72 6.02 8.34 -2.95
CA ALA A 72 4.61 8.00 -2.89
C ALA A 72 3.98 8.42 -4.22
N PRO A 73 4.16 7.62 -5.29
CA PRO A 73 3.72 8.00 -6.63
C PRO A 73 2.19 8.07 -6.69
N LEU A 74 1.70 9.14 -7.32
CA LEU A 74 0.30 9.30 -7.73
C LEU A 74 0.16 8.97 -9.22
N GLY A 75 -1.06 8.64 -9.63
CA GLY A 75 -1.44 8.64 -11.03
C GLY A 75 -1.64 10.06 -11.56
N TYR A 76 -1.61 10.20 -12.88
CA TYR A 76 -1.86 11.47 -13.57
C TYR A 76 -3.15 11.40 -14.40
N PRO A 77 -3.95 12.48 -14.45
CA PRO A 77 -5.20 12.48 -15.24
C PRO A 77 -5.01 12.24 -16.74
N GLU A 78 -3.81 12.48 -17.27
CA GLU A 78 -3.47 12.30 -18.68
C GLU A 78 -3.11 10.84 -19.04
N GLU A 79 -2.97 9.97 -18.04
CA GLU A 79 -2.69 8.56 -18.25
C GLU A 79 -3.95 7.81 -18.74
N PRO A 80 -3.79 6.70 -19.49
CA PRO A 80 -4.91 6.01 -20.14
C PRO A 80 -5.72 5.11 -19.19
N PHE A 81 -5.55 5.26 -17.88
CA PHE A 81 -6.19 4.43 -16.86
C PHE A 81 -7.35 5.18 -16.21
N ASP A 82 -8.40 4.45 -15.85
CA ASP A 82 -9.52 4.99 -15.06
C ASP A 82 -9.11 5.07 -13.59
N TRP A 83 -8.17 5.97 -13.29
CA TRP A 83 -7.70 6.20 -11.93
C TRP A 83 -8.85 6.60 -11.01
N LYS A 84 -8.89 6.00 -9.83
CA LYS A 84 -9.87 6.29 -8.79
C LYS A 84 -9.20 7.13 -7.71
N SER A 85 -8.82 6.50 -6.61
CA SER A 85 -8.10 7.18 -5.52
C SER A 85 -6.65 7.50 -5.88
N GLU A 86 -6.06 6.87 -6.91
CA GLU A 86 -4.65 7.03 -7.30
C GLU A 86 -4.25 8.47 -7.67
N LEU A 87 -5.21 9.32 -8.04
CA LEU A 87 -4.94 10.73 -8.37
C LEU A 87 -4.66 11.59 -7.13
N THR A 88 -5.06 11.14 -5.94
CA THR A 88 -4.96 11.92 -4.70
C THR A 88 -4.31 11.17 -3.55
N VAL A 89 -4.36 9.84 -3.58
CA VAL A 89 -3.81 8.93 -2.57
C VAL A 89 -2.86 7.95 -3.26
N PRO A 90 -1.59 7.86 -2.83
CA PRO A 90 -0.64 6.92 -3.42
C PRO A 90 -0.95 5.51 -2.91
N PRO A 91 -1.23 4.52 -3.79
CA PRO A 91 -1.48 3.14 -3.35
C PRO A 91 -0.20 2.46 -2.83
N TRP A 92 0.98 2.95 -3.24
CA TRP A 92 2.27 2.35 -2.94
C TRP A 92 3.24 3.34 -2.32
N PHE A 93 4.12 2.84 -1.46
CA PHE A 93 5.34 3.50 -1.03
C PHE A 93 6.57 2.79 -1.58
N ILE A 94 7.52 3.58 -2.09
CA ILE A 94 8.82 3.10 -2.54
C ILE A 94 9.89 3.66 -1.62
N TYR A 95 10.53 2.79 -0.85
CA TYR A 95 11.63 3.14 0.04
C TYR A 95 12.97 2.78 -0.61
N VAL A 96 13.83 3.80 -0.77
CA VAL A 96 15.24 3.64 -1.16
C VAL A 96 16.07 3.51 0.10
N LEU A 97 16.66 2.34 0.28
CA LEU A 97 17.42 1.98 1.48
C LEU A 97 18.88 1.74 1.10
N LYS A 98 19.80 2.05 2.02
CA LYS A 98 21.19 1.62 1.93
C LYS A 98 21.63 0.92 3.20
N PRO A 99 22.56 -0.05 3.11
CA PRO A 99 23.27 -0.52 4.28
C PRO A 99 23.94 0.63 5.04
N ILE A 100 23.94 0.55 6.37
CA ILE A 100 24.71 1.47 7.21
C ILE A 100 26.22 1.14 7.16
N LYS A 101 26.57 -0.10 6.80
CA LYS A 101 27.96 -0.59 6.63
C LYS A 101 28.39 -0.60 5.17
#